data_AF-M4NH51-F1
#
_entry.id   AF-M4NH51-F1
#
_cell.length_a   1.000
_cell.length_b   1.000
_cell.length_c   1.000
_cell.angle_alpha   90.00
_cell.angle_beta   90.00
_cell.angle_gamma   90.00
#
_symmetry.space_group_name_H-M   'P 1'
#
loop_
_entity.id
_entity.type
_entity.pdbx_description
1 polymer ?
#
loop_
_entity_poly.entity_id
_entity_poly.type
_entity_poly.pdbx_seq_one_letter_code
_entity_poly.pdbx_strand_id
1 'polypeptide(L)'
;MAKTYLFLKPSELPLSASDLSAESVSPIGAEEVATCLKQALPSLAWSSPTEASGETENGWVEFSQPGEGSTRSLALRCSLRSDYSSLVQSLCDRFGWVAFDQTPMMFQPHRIPTAV
;
A
#
# COMPACT_ATOMS: atom_id res chain seq x y z
N MET A 1 5.92 -4.25 -17.06
CA MET A 1 6.78 -4.16 -15.85
C MET A 1 5.94 -4.49 -14.63
N ALA A 2 6.48 -5.25 -13.65
CA ALA A 2 5.76 -5.54 -12.41
C ALA A 2 5.31 -4.22 -11.77
N LYS A 3 4.03 -4.08 -11.43
CA LYS A 3 3.53 -2.86 -10.79
C LYS A 3 4.01 -2.84 -9.34
N THR A 4 4.50 -1.69 -8.91
CA THR A 4 4.83 -1.41 -7.51
C THR A 4 3.88 -0.32 -7.02
N TYR A 5 3.20 -0.59 -5.92
CA TYR A 5 2.39 0.40 -5.20
C TYR A 5 3.11 0.82 -3.92
N LEU A 6 3.18 2.11 -3.65
CA LEU A 6 3.76 2.67 -2.43
C LEU A 6 2.65 3.20 -1.54
N PHE A 7 2.57 2.72 -0.30
CA PHE A 7 1.56 3.12 0.67
C PHE A 7 2.14 4.11 1.67
N LEU A 8 1.32 5.12 1.98
CA LEU A 8 1.65 6.18 2.91
C LEU A 8 0.44 6.47 3.80
N LYS A 9 0.72 7.04 4.96
CA LYS A 9 -0.27 7.55 5.88
C LYS A 9 -0.44 9.05 5.63
N PRO A 10 -1.61 9.53 5.19
CA PRO A 10 -1.83 10.95 5.06
C PRO A 10 -2.02 11.57 6.46
N SER A 11 -1.56 12.79 6.68
CA SER A 11 -1.76 13.53 7.95
C SER A 11 -3.23 13.92 8.15
N GLU A 12 -3.93 14.18 7.05
CA GLU A 12 -5.38 14.40 6.98
C GLU A 12 -5.93 13.70 5.74
N LEU A 13 -7.19 13.26 5.75
CA LEU A 13 -7.77 12.59 4.59
C LEU A 13 -7.83 13.57 3.40
N PRO A 14 -7.10 13.32 2.30
CA PRO A 14 -7.06 14.24 1.18
C PRO A 14 -8.44 14.30 0.50
N LEU A 15 -8.85 15.52 0.13
CA LEU A 15 -10.06 15.72 -0.67
C LEU A 15 -9.76 15.67 -2.16
N SER A 16 -8.49 15.79 -2.54
CA SER A 16 -8.00 15.74 -3.91
C SER A 16 -6.53 15.33 -3.90
N ALA A 17 -6.04 14.89 -5.05
CA ALA A 17 -4.63 14.50 -5.15
C ALA A 17 -3.66 15.67 -4.97
N SER A 18 -4.10 16.88 -5.34
CA SER A 18 -3.36 18.13 -5.13
C SER A 18 -3.19 18.51 -3.67
N ASP A 19 -3.94 17.90 -2.75
CA ASP A 19 -3.77 18.12 -1.30
C ASP A 19 -2.60 17.30 -0.72
N LEU A 20 -2.05 16.36 -1.52
CA LEU A 20 -0.92 15.56 -1.11
C LEU A 20 0.40 16.22 -1.53
N SER A 21 1.28 16.36 -0.56
CA SER A 21 2.67 16.80 -0.70
C SER A 21 3.55 15.90 0.16
N ALA A 22 4.87 15.99 0.00
CA ALA A 22 5.80 15.27 0.85
C ALA A 22 5.64 15.58 2.35
N GLU A 23 5.04 16.74 2.69
CA GLU A 23 4.79 17.16 4.07
C GLU A 23 3.45 16.68 4.62
N SER A 24 2.48 16.34 3.75
CA SER A 24 1.16 15.86 4.16
C SER A 24 1.01 14.34 4.18
N VAL A 25 2.10 13.62 3.96
CA VAL A 25 2.15 12.16 4.03
C VAL A 25 3.35 11.70 4.84
N SER A 26 3.22 10.56 5.51
CA SER A 26 4.28 9.95 6.30
C SER A 26 4.36 8.44 6.03
N PRO A 27 5.53 7.82 6.21
CA PRO A 27 5.65 6.36 6.19
C PRO A 27 4.72 5.74 7.24
N ILE A 28 4.13 4.59 6.91
CA ILE A 28 3.35 3.81 7.86
C ILE A 28 4.32 3.03 8.76
N GLY A 29 4.11 3.04 10.07
CA GLY A 29 4.99 2.35 11.02
C GLY A 29 4.99 0.83 10.82
N ALA A 30 6.14 0.18 10.98
CA ALA A 30 6.31 -1.25 10.70
C ALA A 30 5.34 -2.16 11.50
N GLU A 31 5.11 -1.86 12.77
CA GLU A 31 4.15 -2.60 13.61
C GLU A 31 2.70 -2.41 13.15
N GLU A 32 2.34 -1.20 12.73
CA GLU A 32 1.03 -0.88 12.17
C GLU A 32 0.81 -1.65 10.86
N VAL A 33 1.79 -1.61 9.94
CA VAL A 33 1.74 -2.38 8.69
C VAL A 33 1.55 -3.86 8.95
N ALA A 34 2.38 -4.47 9.81
CA ALA A 34 2.30 -5.90 10.09
C ALA A 34 0.94 -6.29 10.69
N THR A 35 0.38 -5.46 11.58
CA THR A 35 -0.94 -5.68 12.16
C THR A 35 -2.04 -5.57 11.10
N CYS A 36 -2.04 -4.51 10.31
CA CYS A 36 -3.02 -4.28 9.25
C CYS A 36 -2.99 -5.37 8.18
N LEU A 37 -1.81 -5.75 7.69
CA LEU A 37 -1.66 -6.80 6.68
C LEU A 37 -2.11 -8.17 7.20
N LYS A 38 -1.80 -8.53 8.45
CA LYS A 38 -2.32 -9.78 9.06
C LYS A 38 -3.85 -9.78 9.15
N GLN A 39 -4.47 -8.64 9.39
CA GLN A 39 -5.93 -8.51 9.46
C GLN A 39 -6.61 -8.49 8.09
N ALA A 40 -5.96 -7.93 7.07
CA ALA A 40 -6.51 -7.84 5.71
C ALA A 40 -6.27 -9.09 4.89
N LEU A 41 -5.08 -9.69 5.04
CA LEU A 41 -4.59 -10.81 4.24
C LEU A 41 -3.97 -11.86 5.18
N PRO A 42 -4.81 -12.61 5.91
CA PRO A 42 -4.33 -13.58 6.91
C PRO A 42 -3.54 -14.76 6.29
N SER A 43 -3.64 -14.96 4.98
CA SER A 43 -2.88 -15.97 4.22
C SER A 43 -1.43 -15.58 3.93
N LEU A 44 -1.01 -14.34 4.23
CA LEU A 44 0.37 -13.91 3.99
C LEU A 44 1.36 -14.66 4.88
N ALA A 45 2.38 -15.23 4.24
CA ALA A 45 3.55 -15.79 4.89
C ALA A 45 4.62 -14.71 5.03
N TRP A 46 5.15 -14.55 6.24
CA TRP A 46 6.24 -13.62 6.52
C TRP A 46 7.58 -14.36 6.41
N SER A 47 8.38 -14.03 5.40
CA SER A 47 9.72 -14.61 5.20
C SER A 47 10.77 -13.91 6.05
N SER A 48 10.51 -12.65 6.43
CA SER A 48 11.38 -11.85 7.30
C SER A 48 10.53 -10.80 8.06
N PRO A 49 11.12 -10.05 9.01
CA PRO A 49 10.41 -8.94 9.66
C PRO A 49 9.96 -7.83 8.70
N THR A 50 10.50 -7.78 7.47
CA THR A 50 10.22 -6.72 6.50
C THR A 50 9.56 -7.21 5.23
N GLU A 51 9.36 -8.51 5.06
CA GLU A 51 8.83 -9.08 3.82
C GLU A 51 7.73 -10.10 4.12
N ALA A 52 6.63 -9.96 3.38
CA ALA A 52 5.51 -10.88 3.42
C ALA A 52 5.04 -11.18 2.00
N SER A 53 4.63 -12.41 1.73
CA SER A 53 4.11 -12.79 0.42
C SER A 53 3.01 -13.84 0.54
N GLY A 54 2.17 -13.94 -0.48
CA GLY A 54 1.11 -14.92 -0.50
C GLY A 54 0.16 -14.76 -1.67
N GLU A 55 -0.72 -15.76 -1.82
CA GLU A 55 -1.78 -15.73 -2.82
C GLU A 55 -2.99 -14.96 -2.28
N THR A 56 -3.55 -14.10 -3.12
CA THR A 56 -4.81 -13.39 -2.89
C THR A 56 -5.78 -13.71 -4.02
N GLU A 57 -7.03 -13.26 -3.91
CA GLU A 57 -8.02 -13.37 -5.00
C GLU A 57 -7.56 -12.68 -6.29
N ASN A 58 -6.67 -11.69 -6.19
CA ASN A 58 -6.10 -10.96 -7.31
C ASN A 58 -4.76 -11.57 -7.80
N GLY A 59 -4.28 -12.65 -7.18
CA GLY A 59 -3.03 -13.31 -7.51
C GLY A 59 -1.95 -13.17 -6.42
N TRP A 60 -0.75 -13.64 -6.74
CA TRP A 60 0.43 -13.56 -5.88
C TRP A 60 0.88 -12.11 -5.63
N VAL A 61 1.03 -11.78 -4.36
CA VAL A 61 1.49 -10.47 -3.88
C VAL A 61 2.72 -10.58 -3.00
N GLU A 62 3.56 -9.56 -3.05
CA GLU A 62 4.75 -9.43 -2.22
C GLU A 62 4.76 -8.03 -1.58
N PHE A 63 4.68 -7.99 -0.26
CA PHE A 63 4.83 -6.77 0.52
C PHE A 63 6.26 -6.65 1.03
N SER A 64 6.81 -5.44 0.92
CA SER A 64 8.00 -5.04 1.65
C SER A 64 7.67 -3.83 2.53
N GLN A 65 7.93 -3.95 3.83
CA GLN A 65 7.66 -2.91 4.82
C GLN A 65 8.95 -2.29 5.36
N PRO A 66 8.90 -1.07 5.95
CA PRO A 66 10.04 -0.50 6.66
C PRO A 66 10.61 -1.45 7.72
N GLY A 67 11.93 -1.57 7.76
CA GLY A 67 12.65 -2.13 8.91
C GLY A 67 12.90 -1.08 9.99
N GLU A 68 13.35 -1.52 11.16
CA GLU A 68 13.73 -0.63 12.27
C GLU A 68 14.77 0.40 11.80
N GLY A 69 14.49 1.69 11.97
CA GLY A 69 15.35 2.79 11.50
C GLY A 69 15.32 3.08 9.99
N SER A 70 14.44 2.44 9.21
CA SER A 70 14.31 2.67 7.77
C SER A 70 13.34 3.80 7.46
N THR A 71 13.72 4.67 6.50
CA THR A 71 12.84 5.69 5.90
C THR A 71 11.99 5.15 4.74
N ARG A 72 12.04 3.84 4.47
CA ARG A 72 11.30 3.22 3.36
C ARG A 72 9.81 3.12 3.67
N SER A 73 8.97 3.44 2.70
CA SER A 73 7.53 3.22 2.79
C SER A 73 7.16 1.77 2.52
N LEU A 74 5.98 1.36 2.99
CA LEU A 74 5.38 0.09 2.61
C LEU A 74 5.21 0.04 1.10
N ALA A 75 5.72 -1.01 0.47
CA ALA A 75 5.55 -1.27 -0.95
C ALA A 75 4.85 -2.61 -1.17
N LEU A 76 3.99 -2.66 -2.18
CA LEU A 76 3.40 -3.87 -2.72
C LEU A 76 3.95 -4.09 -4.12
N ARG A 77 4.58 -5.23 -4.34
CA ARG A 77 4.99 -5.73 -5.64
C ARG A 77 4.00 -6.77 -6.12
N CYS A 78 3.57 -6.59 -7.36
CA CYS A 78 2.53 -7.38 -7.98
C CYS A 78 3.06 -8.10 -9.22
N SER A 79 2.59 -9.32 -9.44
CA SER A 79 2.87 -10.03 -10.69
C SER A 79 2.25 -9.29 -11.88
N LEU A 80 2.85 -9.44 -13.06
CA LEU A 80 2.45 -8.76 -14.30
C LEU A 80 1.05 -9.14 -14.84
N ARG A 81 0.44 -10.18 -14.28
CA ARG A 81 -0.68 -10.89 -14.91
C ARG A 81 -2.05 -10.52 -14.36
N SER A 82 -2.12 -9.71 -13.32
CA SER A 82 -3.39 -9.37 -12.68
C SER A 82 -3.50 -7.89 -12.39
N ASP A 83 -4.75 -7.42 -12.31
CA ASP A 83 -5.06 -6.09 -11.81
C ASP A 83 -5.23 -6.15 -10.28
N TYR A 84 -4.41 -5.40 -9.57
CA TYR A 84 -4.41 -5.33 -8.10
C TYR A 84 -5.03 -4.03 -7.58
N SER A 85 -5.60 -3.20 -8.47
CA SER A 85 -6.20 -1.91 -8.12
C SER A 85 -7.31 -2.06 -7.08
N SER A 86 -8.11 -3.13 -7.17
CA SER A 86 -9.16 -3.48 -6.20
C SER A 86 -8.60 -3.76 -4.80
N LEU A 87 -7.52 -4.54 -4.72
CA LEU A 87 -6.84 -4.85 -3.46
C LEU A 87 -6.25 -3.59 -2.83
N VAL A 88 -5.53 -2.80 -3.64
CA VAL A 88 -4.89 -1.56 -3.18
C VAL A 88 -5.95 -0.58 -2.67
N GLN A 89 -7.05 -0.42 -3.40
CA GLN A 89 -8.17 0.43 -2.99
C GLN A 89 -8.81 -0.07 -1.68
N SER A 90 -9.05 -1.37 -1.54
CA SER A 90 -9.59 -1.96 -0.32
C SER A 90 -8.69 -1.73 0.91
N LEU A 91 -7.37 -1.82 0.74
CA LEU A 91 -6.41 -1.50 1.81
C LEU A 91 -6.46 -0.01 2.19
N CYS A 92 -6.55 0.88 1.19
CA CYS A 92 -6.70 2.32 1.43
C CYS A 92 -8.00 2.62 2.20
N ASP A 93 -9.13 2.08 1.74
CA ASP A 93 -10.44 2.25 2.36
C ASP A 93 -10.48 1.75 3.80
N ARG A 94 -9.85 0.60 4.07
CA ARG A 94 -9.90 -0.05 5.37
C ARG A 94 -9.02 0.63 6.42
N PHE A 95 -7.86 1.17 6.01
CA PHE A 95 -6.84 1.66 6.94
C PHE A 95 -6.60 3.17 6.86
N GLY A 96 -7.34 3.89 6.00
CA GLY A 96 -7.15 5.32 5.82
C GLY A 96 -5.83 5.67 5.15
N TRP A 97 -5.24 4.73 4.41
CA TRP A 97 -3.97 4.92 3.71
C TRP A 97 -4.19 5.55 2.33
N VAL A 98 -3.13 6.11 1.78
CA VAL A 98 -3.05 6.47 0.36
C VAL A 98 -2.00 5.62 -0.31
N ALA A 99 -2.20 5.28 -1.58
CA ALA A 99 -1.21 4.54 -2.36
C ALA A 99 -0.95 5.18 -3.72
N PHE A 100 0.29 5.05 -4.19
CA PHE A 100 0.72 5.52 -5.50
C PHE A 100 1.30 4.38 -6.32
N ASP A 101 0.90 4.26 -7.58
CA ASP A 101 1.55 3.33 -8.51
C ASP A 101 2.61 4.04 -9.38
N GLN A 102 3.32 3.27 -10.21
CA GLN A 102 4.36 3.80 -11.11
C GLN A 102 3.81 4.59 -12.32
N THR A 103 2.50 4.57 -12.53
CA THR A 103 1.80 5.25 -13.63
C THR A 103 1.06 6.51 -13.15
N PRO A 104 1.72 7.28 -12.27
CA PRO A 104 1.09 8.23 -11.33
C PRO A 104 -0.43 8.04 -11.11
N MET A 105 -0.87 6.88 -10.64
CA MET A 105 -2.24 6.75 -10.11
C MET A 105 -2.24 6.83 -8.60
N MET A 106 -3.14 7.65 -8.05
CA MET A 106 -3.37 7.81 -6.63
C MET A 106 -4.64 7.05 -6.20
N PHE A 107 -4.47 6.22 -5.18
CA PHE A 107 -5.53 5.52 -4.46
C PHE A 107 -5.71 6.18 -3.10
N GLN A 108 -6.96 6.42 -2.72
CA GLN A 108 -7.30 7.11 -1.48
C GLN A 108 -8.62 6.57 -0.91
N PRO A 109 -8.86 6.68 0.40
CA PRO A 109 -10.02 6.06 1.02
C PRO A 109 -11.34 6.59 0.44
N HIS A 110 -12.25 5.66 0.11
CA HIS A 110 -13.62 5.86 -0.33
C HIS A 110 -13.79 6.69 -1.62
N ARG A 111 -12.78 6.67 -2.50
CA ARG A 111 -12.81 7.40 -3.77
C ARG A 111 -12.24 6.56 -4.91
N ILE A 112 -12.63 6.91 -6.13
CA ILE A 112 -12.14 6.26 -7.34
C ILE A 112 -10.66 6.65 -7.56
N PRO A 113 -9.77 5.71 -7.90
CA PRO A 113 -8.38 6.03 -8.23
C PRO A 113 -8.28 7.12 -9.30
N THR A 114 -7.40 8.10 -9.08
CA THR A 114 -7.27 9.27 -9.96
C THR A 114 -5.83 9.38 -10.47
N ALA A 115 -5.66 9.71 -11.74
CA ALA A 115 -4.33 10.04 -12.28
C ALA A 115 -3.84 11.37 -11.68
N VAL A 116 -2.56 11.41 -11.27
CA VAL A 116 -1.85 12.57 -10.72
C VAL A 116 -0.91 13.22 -11.72
#